data_AF-A0A959ZCW9-F1
#
_entry.id   AF-A0A959ZCW9-F1
#
_cell.length_a   1.000
_cell.length_b   1.000
_cell.length_c   1.000
_cell.angle_alpha   90.00
_cell.angle_beta   90.00
_cell.angle_gamma   90.00
#
_symmetry.space_group_name_H-M   'P 1'
#
loop_
_entity.id
_entity.type
_entity.pdbx_description
1 polymer ?
#
loop_
_entity_poly.entity_id
_entity_poly.type
_entity_poly.pdbx_seq_one_letter_code
_entity_poly.pdbx_strand_id
1 'polypeptide(L)' 'EGRALAIMLARKTIGAIQTDPEVRSGLRPMYANDPASLTAAGHVVAIEFATVAAANGYWRD' A
#
# COMPACT_ATOMS: atom_id res chain seq x y z
N GLU A 1 -3.70 6.43 12.76
CA GLU A 1 -4.41 5.21 12.33
C GLU A 1 -4.70 5.16 10.83
N GLY A 2 -5.23 6.23 10.20
CA GLY A 2 -5.58 6.23 8.78
C GLY A 2 -4.46 5.83 7.81
N ARG A 3 -3.20 6.27 8.04
CA ARG A 3 -2.07 5.87 7.19
C ARG A 3 -1.70 4.39 7.32
N ALA A 4 -1.85 3.81 8.51
CA ALA A 4 -1.65 2.38 8.71
C ALA A 4 -2.74 1.56 7.98
N LEU A 5 -3.99 2.04 7.99
CA LEU A 5 -5.07 1.44 7.20
C LEU A 5 -4.77 1.51 5.69
N ALA A 6 -4.33 2.66 5.17
CA ALA A 6 -3.95 2.81 3.77
C ALA A 6 -2.84 1.83 3.34
N ILE A 7 -1.82 1.64 4.17
CA ILE A 7 -0.77 0.63 3.95
C ILE A 7 -1.35 -0.78 3.94
N MET A 8 -2.26 -1.09 4.86
CA MET A 8 -2.91 -2.39 4.93
C MET A 8 -3.72 -2.68 3.67
N LEU A 9 -4.55 -1.72 3.21
CA LEU A 9 -5.38 -1.84 2.02
C LEU A 9 -4.52 -2.10 0.77
N ALA A 10 -3.48 -1.28 0.55
CA ALA A 10 -2.54 -1.47 -0.55
C ALA A 10 -1.93 -2.88 -0.54
N ARG A 11 -1.49 -3.38 0.63
CA ARG A 11 -0.93 -4.74 0.76
C ARG A 11 -1.97 -5.84 0.54
N LYS A 12 -3.21 -5.64 0.98
CA LYS A 12 -4.31 -6.60 0.79
C LYS A 12 -4.69 -6.73 -0.69
N THR A 13 -4.70 -5.64 -1.45
CA THR A 13 -4.90 -5.67 -2.90
C THR A 13 -3.85 -6.54 -3.60
N ILE A 14 -2.57 -6.37 -3.27
CA ILE A 14 -1.50 -7.24 -3.80
C ILE A 14 -1.72 -8.71 -3.40
N GLY A 15 -2.12 -8.94 -2.15
CA GLY A 15 -2.39 -10.29 -1.66
C GLY A 15 -3.61 -10.96 -2.30
N ALA A 16 -4.58 -10.18 -2.78
CA ALA A 16 -5.75 -10.67 -3.51
C ALA A 16 -5.44 -10.99 -4.99
N ILE A 17 -4.50 -10.25 -5.60
CA ILE A 17 -4.05 -10.49 -6.98
C ILE A 17 -3.12 -11.70 -7.05
N GLN A 18 -2.11 -11.74 -6.18
CA GLN A 18 -1.18 -12.86 -6.08
C GLN A 18 -1.36 -13.53 -4.72
N THR A 19 -2.09 -14.64 -4.69
CA THR A 19 -2.49 -15.33 -3.47
C THR A 19 -1.35 -16.17 -2.87
N ASP A 20 -0.37 -16.59 -3.68
CA ASP A 20 0.76 -17.41 -3.27
C ASP A 20 1.79 -16.60 -2.45
N PRO A 21 2.04 -16.94 -1.16
CA PRO A 21 3.02 -16.26 -0.34
C PRO A 21 4.46 -16.46 -0.79
N GLU A 22 4.82 -17.61 -1.35
CA GLU A 22 6.19 -17.91 -1.82
C GLU A 22 6.53 -17.04 -3.02
N VAL A 23 5.59 -16.91 -3.97
CA VAL A 23 5.75 -15.99 -5.12
C VAL A 23 5.93 -14.55 -4.64
N ARG A 24 5.10 -14.07 -3.69
CA ARG A 24 5.25 -12.70 -3.15
C ARG A 24 6.58 -12.50 -2.43
N SER A 25 7.06 -13.52 -1.71
CA SER A 25 8.37 -13.50 -1.05
C SER A 25 9.50 -13.38 -2.07
N GLY A 26 9.45 -14.19 -3.14
CA GLY A 26 10.41 -14.15 -4.24
C GLY A 26 10.44 -12.83 -5.02
N LEU A 27 9.30 -12.14 -5.14
CA LEU A 27 9.21 -10.83 -5.80
C LEU A 27 9.73 -9.67 -4.92
N ARG A 28 9.76 -9.84 -3.60
CA ARG A 28 10.09 -8.76 -2.65
C ARG A 28 11.45 -8.10 -2.88
N PRO A 29 12.55 -8.85 -3.12
CA PRO A 29 13.85 -8.25 -3.40
C PRO A 29 13.87 -7.33 -4.62
N MET A 30 13.01 -7.59 -5.62
CA MET A 30 12.96 -6.80 -6.85
C MET A 30 12.47 -5.37 -6.59
N TYR A 31 11.36 -5.22 -5.87
CA TYR A 31 10.78 -3.89 -5.64
C TYR A 31 11.31 -3.21 -4.37
N ALA A 32 11.86 -3.97 -3.41
CA ALA A 32 12.35 -3.39 -2.16
C ALA A 32 13.67 -2.63 -2.30
N ASN A 33 14.44 -2.89 -3.37
CA ASN A 33 15.73 -2.26 -3.63
C ASN A 33 15.73 -1.35 -4.87
N ASP A 34 14.57 -1.19 -5.53
CA ASP A 34 14.43 -0.37 -6.72
C ASP A 34 13.79 1.00 -6.37
N PRO A 35 14.47 2.14 -6.60
CA PRO A 35 13.95 3.47 -6.24
C PRO A 35 12.62 3.82 -6.90
N ALA A 36 12.42 3.39 -8.15
CA ALA A 36 11.18 3.66 -8.87
C ALA A 36 10.01 2.89 -8.24
N SER A 37 10.24 1.63 -7.90
CA SER A 37 9.28 0.77 -7.20
C SER A 37 8.94 1.29 -5.80
N LEU A 38 9.92 1.77 -5.04
CA LEU A 38 9.69 2.38 -3.72
C LEU A 38 8.84 3.66 -3.84
N THR A 39 9.10 4.48 -4.86
CA THR A 39 8.31 5.67 -5.15
C THR A 39 6.88 5.31 -5.56
N ALA A 40 6.71 4.32 -6.42
CA ALA A 40 5.41 3.84 -6.86
C ALA A 40 4.59 3.27 -5.68
N ALA A 41 5.20 2.47 -4.80
CA ALA A 41 4.55 1.96 -3.60
C ALA A 41 4.10 3.11 -2.67
N GLY A 42 4.94 4.15 -2.51
CA GLY A 42 4.59 5.36 -1.79
C GLY A 42 3.38 6.08 -2.38
N HIS A 43 3.31 6.17 -3.71
CA HIS A 43 2.17 6.79 -4.41
C HIS A 43 0.86 6.02 -4.20
N VAL A 44 0.88 4.69 -4.29
CA VAL A 44 -0.31 3.87 -4.01
C VAL A 44 -0.84 4.13 -2.60
N VAL A 45 0.04 4.15 -1.60
CA VAL A 45 -0.37 4.46 -0.22
C VAL A 45 -0.90 5.89 -0.08
N ALA A 46 -0.36 6.85 -0.82
CA ALA A 46 -0.86 8.22 -0.82
C ALA A 46 -2.29 8.33 -1.37
N ILE A 47 -2.62 7.59 -2.44
CA ILE A 47 -3.97 7.53 -3.01
C ILE A 47 -4.94 6.91 -2.00
N GLU A 48 -4.59 5.76 -1.43
CA GLU A 48 -5.41 5.09 -0.41
C GLU A 48 -5.63 6.00 0.80
N PHE A 49 -4.58 6.69 1.25
CA PHE A 49 -4.67 7.60 2.39
C PHE A 49 -5.55 8.82 2.10
N ALA A 50 -5.52 9.36 0.88
CA ALA A 50 -6.40 10.45 0.49
C ALA A 50 -7.88 10.03 0.58
N THR A 51 -8.21 8.82 0.11
CA THR A 51 -9.56 8.24 0.23
C THR A 51 -9.96 8.04 1.69
N VAL A 52 -9.07 7.45 2.50
CA VAL A 52 -9.31 7.24 3.94
C VAL A 52 -9.51 8.57 4.66
N ALA A 53 -8.68 9.58 4.39
CA ALA A 53 -8.78 10.90 5.01
C ALA A 53 -10.10 11.59 4.67
N ALA A 54 -10.52 11.54 3.39
CA ALA A 54 -11.80 12.08 2.97
C ALA A 54 -12.98 11.37 3.67
N ALA A 55 -12.93 10.03 3.79
CA ALA A 55 -13.95 9.26 4.50
C ALA A 55 -14.02 9.57 6.01
N ASN A 56 -12.93 10.05 6.61
CA ASN A 56 -12.85 10.41 8.03
C ASN A 56 -13.04 11.92 8.27
N GLY A 57 -13.54 12.69 7.30
CA GLY A 57 -13.70 14.14 7.45
C GLY A 57 -12.38 14.87 7.74
N TYR A 58 -11.25 14.29 7.31
CA TYR A 58 -9.89 14.75 7.60
C TYR A 58 -9.55 14.88 9.10
N TRP A 59 -10.29 14.20 9.99
CA TRP A 59 -10.10 14.29 11.44
C TRP A 59 -10.16 15.74 11.95
N ARG A 60 -11.05 16.56 11.39
CA ARG A 60 -11.20 17.98 11.77
C ARG A 60 -11.99 18.20 13.06
N ASP A 61 -12.55 17.13 13.60
CA ASP A 61 -13.30 17.09 14.86
C ASP A 61 -12.43 16.55 16.00
#